data_AF-A0A383CZY0-F1
#
_entry.id   AF-A0A383CZY0-F1
#
_cell.length_a   1.000
_cell.length_b   1.000
_cell.length_c   1.000
_cell.angle_alpha   90.00
_cell.angle_beta   90.00
_cell.angle_gamma   90.00
#
_symmetry.space_group_name_H-M   'P 1'
#
loop_
_entity.id
_entity.type
_entity.pdbx_description
1 polymer ?
#
loop_
_entity_poly.entity_id
_entity_poly.type
_entity_poly.pdbx_seq_one_letter_code
_entity_poly.pdbx_strand_id
1 'polypeptide(L)'
;MPEREILEVDVLFVGAGPASLSGAIHLNRLLKENGKEPSIAIIEKGAEVGAHSLSGAIVDPRALQELFPDYMDRGVPFESEVLEEHMYYLTLSRKVPFPFIPKSMSHHGCYVASIGKLTRWLGNICEEEG
;
A
#
# COMPACT_ATOMS: atom_id res chain seq x y z
N MET A 1 30.51 -18.47 16.82
CA MET A 1 29.42 -17.82 16.03
C MET A 1 29.69 -16.33 16.07
N PRO A 2 29.48 -15.58 14.98
CA PRO A 2 29.59 -14.12 15.05
C PRO A 2 28.60 -13.60 16.10
N GLU A 3 29.04 -12.59 16.86
CA GLU A 3 28.18 -11.86 17.79
C GLU A 3 27.09 -11.15 16.99
N ARG A 4 25.83 -11.30 17.38
CA ARG A 4 24.69 -10.67 16.69
C ARG A 4 24.44 -9.32 17.35
N GLU A 5 24.38 -8.27 16.53
CA GLU A 5 23.90 -6.96 17.00
C GLU A 5 22.43 -7.07 17.44
N ILE A 6 22.10 -6.40 18.54
CA ILE A 6 20.77 -6.36 19.13
C ILE A 6 20.33 -4.89 19.16
N LEU A 7 19.16 -4.61 18.58
CA LEU A 7 18.50 -3.32 18.65
C LEU A 7 17.17 -3.51 19.38
N GLU A 8 16.98 -2.80 20.49
CA GLU A 8 15.72 -2.81 21.24
C GLU A 8 14.75 -1.80 20.62
N VAL A 9 13.52 -2.24 20.36
CA VAL A 9 12.42 -1.42 19.85
C VAL A 9 11.11 -1.82 20.54
N ASP A 10 10.18 -0.89 20.68
CA ASP A 10 8.86 -1.15 21.24
C ASP A 10 8.00 -1.97 20.27
N VAL A 11 8.10 -1.66 18.97
CA VAL A 11 7.33 -2.32 17.92
C VAL A 11 8.21 -2.57 16.70
N LEU A 12 8.18 -3.80 16.19
CA LEU A 12 8.84 -4.20 14.96
C LEU A 12 7.82 -4.67 13.93
N PHE A 13 7.78 -4.01 12.77
CA PHE A 13 7.09 -4.50 11.59
C PHE A 13 8.06 -5.25 10.68
N VAL A 14 7.65 -6.42 10.21
CA VAL A 14 8.43 -7.24 9.28
C VAL A 14 7.81 -7.17 7.88
N GLY A 15 8.54 -6.56 6.95
CA GLY A 15 8.13 -6.25 5.59
C GLY A 15 7.59 -4.82 5.47
N ALA A 16 8.17 -4.01 4.58
CA ALA A 16 7.72 -2.64 4.28
C ALA A 16 6.72 -2.62 3.11
N GLY A 17 5.67 -3.42 3.22
CA GLY A 17 4.53 -3.39 2.31
C GLY A 17 3.46 -2.37 2.73
N PRO A 18 2.43 -2.12 1.90
CA PRO A 18 1.39 -1.14 2.21
C PRO A 18 0.69 -1.37 3.55
N ALA A 19 0.52 -2.63 3.96
CA ALA A 19 -0.12 -2.96 5.24
C ALA A 19 0.73 -2.50 6.44
N SER A 20 2.02 -2.88 6.47
CA SER A 20 2.93 -2.52 7.57
C SER A 20 3.21 -1.03 7.60
N LEU A 21 3.43 -0.39 6.45
CA LEU A 21 3.66 1.05 6.38
C LEU A 21 2.43 1.81 6.89
N SER A 22 1.24 1.47 6.40
CA SER A 22 -0.01 2.06 6.89
C SER A 22 -0.21 1.83 8.39
N GLY A 23 0.08 0.62 8.86
CA GLY A 23 -0.02 0.25 10.28
C GLY A 23 0.94 1.03 11.16
N ALA A 24 2.20 1.19 10.74
CA ALA A 24 3.21 1.94 11.46
C ALA A 24 2.85 3.44 11.53
N ILE A 25 2.45 4.04 10.41
CA ILE A 25 1.98 5.44 10.35
C ILE A 25 0.80 5.64 11.31
N HIS A 26 -0.23 4.78 11.22
CA HIS A 26 -1.40 4.92 12.06
C HIS A 26 -1.08 4.73 13.55
N LEU A 27 -0.26 3.73 13.88
CA LEU A 27 0.17 3.47 15.26
C LEU A 27 0.98 4.63 15.84
N ASN A 28 1.93 5.17 15.07
CA ASN A 28 2.75 6.30 15.49
C ASN A 28 1.86 7.51 15.82
N ARG A 29 0.90 7.84 14.95
CA ARG A 29 -0.07 8.92 15.18
C ARG A 29 -0.89 8.70 16.44
N LEU A 30 -1.47 7.52 16.63
CA LEU A 30 -2.26 7.20 17.83
C LEU A 30 -1.41 7.34 19.11
N LEU A 31 -0.15 6.91 19.09
CA LEU A 31 0.72 6.99 20.25
C LEU A 31 1.12 8.43 20.55
N LYS A 32 1.44 9.24 19.52
CA LYS A 32 1.73 10.67 19.66
C LYS A 32 0.54 11.46 20.21
N GLU A 33 -0.67 11.19 19.72
CA GLU A 33 -1.91 11.79 20.25
C GLU A 33 -2.12 11.48 21.74
N ASN A 34 -1.61 10.34 22.21
CA ASN A 34 -1.63 9.93 23.61
C ASN A 34 -0.37 10.33 24.40
N GLY A 35 0.48 11.20 23.85
CA GLY A 35 1.68 11.72 24.50
C GLY A 35 2.78 10.68 24.68
N LYS A 36 2.85 9.67 23.81
CA LYS A 36 3.89 8.63 23.80
C LYS A 36 4.78 8.78 22.57
N GLU A 37 6.07 8.51 22.74
CA GLU A 37 7.06 8.47 21.67
C GLU A 37 7.68 7.06 21.62
N PRO A 38 7.06 6.12 20.88
CA PRO A 38 7.57 4.76 20.77
C PRO A 38 8.78 4.69 19.83
N SER A 39 9.63 3.69 20.06
CA SER A 39 10.58 3.23 19.06
C SER A 39 9.91 2.21 18.14
N ILE A 40 9.58 2.63 16.91
CA ILE A 40 8.98 1.77 15.88
C ILE A 40 10.03 1.50 14.81
N ALA A 41 10.28 0.22 14.50
CA ALA A 41 11.14 -0.18 13.39
C ALA A 41 10.37 -0.97 12.34
N ILE A 42 10.78 -0.79 11.09
CA ILE A 42 10.29 -1.58 9.96
C ILE A 42 11.51 -2.17 9.25
N ILE A 43 11.51 -3.48 9.03
CA ILE A 43 12.56 -4.15 8.25
C ILE A 43 12.01 -4.64 6.92
N GLU A 44 12.78 -4.47 5.85
CA GLU A 44 12.42 -4.92 4.51
C GLU A 44 13.58 -5.70 3.89
N LYS A 45 13.25 -6.75 3.13
CA LYS A 45 14.23 -7.56 2.41
C LYS A 45 14.75 -6.85 1.15
N GLY A 46 13.92 -6.02 0.53
CA GLY A 46 14.27 -5.19 -0.62
C GLY A 46 15.40 -4.22 -0.31
N ALA A 47 16.23 -3.94 -1.32
CA ALA A 47 17.26 -2.91 -1.21
C ALA A 47 16.67 -1.51 -0.98
N GLU A 48 15.41 -1.32 -1.37
CA GLU A 48 14.61 -0.12 -1.14
C GLU A 48 13.14 -0.51 -0.95
N VAL A 49 12.38 0.35 -0.27
CA VAL A 49 10.93 0.19 -0.09
C VAL A 49 10.26 0.13 -1.46
N GLY A 50 9.45 -0.92 -1.67
CA GLY A 50 8.76 -1.17 -2.94
C GLY A 50 9.53 -2.01 -3.96
N ALA A 51 10.84 -2.29 -3.79
CA ALA A 51 11.64 -3.07 -4.76
C ALA A 51 11.11 -4.49 -5.00
N HIS A 52 10.49 -5.10 -3.99
CA HIS A 52 9.88 -6.42 -4.08
C HIS A 52 8.34 -6.38 -4.19
N SER A 53 7.74 -5.19 -4.34
CA SER A 53 6.29 -5.07 -4.51
C SER A 53 5.87 -5.39 -5.94
N LEU A 54 5.05 -6.42 -6.13
CA LEU A 54 4.52 -6.82 -7.43
C LEU A 54 3.00 -7.00 -7.37
N SER A 55 2.28 -6.28 -8.22
CA SER A 55 0.82 -6.37 -8.37
C SER A 55 0.40 -5.72 -9.69
N GLY A 56 -0.71 -6.16 -10.27
CA GLY A 56 -1.40 -5.44 -11.35
C GLY A 56 -2.12 -4.16 -10.87
N ALA A 57 -2.29 -4.03 -9.54
CA ALA A 57 -2.64 -2.82 -8.81
C ALA A 57 -3.79 -1.97 -9.38
N ILE A 58 -5.00 -2.42 -9.05
CA ILE A 58 -6.17 -1.57 -8.97
C ILE A 58 -6.45 -1.32 -7.48
N VAL A 59 -6.47 -0.06 -7.07
CA VAL A 59 -6.51 0.35 -5.66
C VAL A 59 -7.87 0.95 -5.34
N ASP A 60 -8.59 0.34 -4.39
CA ASP A 60 -9.75 0.98 -3.75
C ASP A 60 -9.21 2.10 -2.81
N PRO A 61 -9.57 3.38 -3.04
CA PRO A 61 -9.03 4.49 -2.28
C PRO A 61 -9.52 4.54 -0.84
N ARG A 62 -10.53 3.76 -0.43
CA ARG A 62 -11.20 3.89 0.88
C ARG A 62 -10.23 3.86 2.06
N ALA A 63 -9.40 2.82 2.15
CA ALA A 63 -8.46 2.69 3.27
C ALA A 63 -7.41 3.81 3.25
N LEU A 64 -7.02 4.28 2.05
CA LEU A 64 -6.10 5.39 1.92
C LEU A 64 -6.73 6.71 2.34
N GLN A 65 -8.01 6.93 2.00
CA GLN A 65 -8.79 8.09 2.41
C GLN A 65 -9.01 8.11 3.93
N GLU A 66 -9.21 6.95 4.55
CA GLU A 66 -9.29 6.84 6.01
C GLU A 66 -7.95 7.21 6.68
N LEU A 67 -6.83 6.77 6.10
CA LEU A 67 -5.49 7.08 6.63
C LEU A 67 -5.02 8.50 6.31
N PHE A 68 -5.37 9.02 5.14
CA PHE A 68 -4.99 10.33 4.62
C PHE A 68 -6.19 10.94 3.90
N PRO A 69 -7.05 11.72 4.58
CA PRO A 69 -8.20 12.35 3.96
C PRO A 69 -7.84 13.27 2.77
N ASP A 70 -6.61 13.79 2.76
CA ASP A 70 -6.00 14.69 1.79
C ASP A 70 -5.03 13.98 0.81
N TYR A 71 -5.13 12.66 0.65
CA TYR A 71 -4.18 11.84 -0.12
C TYR A 71 -3.89 12.34 -1.56
N MET A 72 -4.89 12.94 -2.22
CA MET A 72 -4.73 13.51 -3.56
C MET A 72 -3.81 14.73 -3.55
N ASP A 73 -3.97 15.62 -2.57
CA ASP A 73 -3.15 16.83 -2.41
C ASP A 73 -1.71 16.46 -1.97
N ARG A 74 -1.56 15.34 -1.26
CA ARG A 74 -0.24 14.75 -0.91
C ARG A 74 0.45 14.05 -2.09
N GLY A 75 -0.11 14.12 -3.28
CA GLY A 75 0.51 13.61 -4.51
C GLY A 75 0.61 12.08 -4.55
N VAL A 76 -0.44 11.38 -4.11
CA VAL A 76 -0.53 9.93 -4.28
C VAL A 76 -0.16 9.53 -5.72
N PRO A 77 0.66 8.48 -5.94
CA PRO A 77 1.13 8.12 -7.28
C PRO A 77 0.10 7.26 -8.05
N PHE A 78 -1.16 7.70 -8.10
CA PHE A 78 -2.18 7.12 -8.96
C PHE A 78 -1.93 7.52 -10.42
N GLU A 79 -2.08 6.57 -11.34
CA GLU A 79 -1.85 6.80 -12.76
C GLU A 79 -3.13 7.25 -13.48
N SER A 80 -4.27 6.63 -13.13
CA SER A 80 -5.59 7.02 -13.64
C SER A 80 -6.73 6.41 -12.83
N GLU A 81 -7.91 6.99 -12.90
CA GLU A 81 -9.15 6.36 -12.44
C GLU A 81 -9.56 5.22 -13.38
N VAL A 82 -10.20 4.17 -12.85
CA VAL A 82 -10.77 3.09 -13.68
C VAL A 82 -12.02 3.60 -14.41
N LEU A 83 -11.87 3.86 -15.71
CA LEU A 83 -12.96 4.34 -16.56
C LEU A 83 -13.84 3.22 -17.12
N GLU A 84 -13.22 2.11 -17.51
CA GLU A 84 -13.89 0.98 -18.15
C GLU A 84 -13.40 -0.35 -17.58
N GLU A 85 -14.31 -1.32 -17.52
CA GLU A 85 -14.04 -2.66 -17.01
C GLU A 85 -14.55 -3.70 -17.99
N HIS A 86 -13.74 -4.73 -18.24
CA HIS A 86 -14.12 -5.82 -19.13
C HIS A 86 -13.74 -7.17 -18.52
N MET A 87 -14.66 -8.12 -18.62
CA MET A 87 -14.43 -9.50 -18.23
C MET A 87 -14.66 -10.41 -19.43
N TYR A 88 -13.74 -11.33 -19.66
CA TYR A 88 -13.77 -12.25 -20.79
C TYR A 88 -13.57 -13.69 -20.34
N TYR A 89 -14.32 -14.62 -20.93
CA TYR A 89 -13.98 -16.03 -20.93
C TYR A 89 -13.10 -16.32 -22.15
N LEU A 90 -11.91 -16.86 -21.93
CA LEU A 90 -10.94 -17.14 -22.98
C LEU A 90 -10.98 -18.61 -23.39
N THR A 91 -10.99 -18.88 -24.69
CA THR A 91 -10.72 -20.20 -25.27
C THR A 91 -9.41 -20.15 -26.05
N LEU A 92 -8.97 -21.28 -26.61
CA LEU A 92 -7.73 -21.34 -27.40
C LEU A 92 -7.66 -20.31 -28.53
N SER A 93 -8.80 -19.93 -29.12
CA SER A 93 -8.87 -19.06 -30.30
C SER A 93 -9.83 -17.88 -30.19
N ARG A 94 -10.54 -17.71 -29.06
CA ARG A 94 -11.58 -16.67 -28.92
C ARG A 94 -11.58 -16.05 -27.54
N LYS A 95 -12.06 -14.81 -27.46
CA LYS A 95 -12.51 -14.15 -26.23
C LYS A 95 -14.03 -13.97 -26.29
N VAL A 96 -14.73 -14.41 -25.27
CA VAL A 96 -16.19 -14.25 -25.14
C VAL A 96 -16.43 -13.22 -24.04
N PRO A 97 -16.99 -12.03 -24.34
CA PRO A 97 -17.28 -11.02 -23.33
C PRO A 97 -18.38 -11.49 -22.40
N PHE A 98 -18.22 -11.25 -21.11
CA PHE A 98 -19.33 -11.31 -20.19
C PHE A 98 -20.23 -10.07 -20.39
N PRO A 99 -21.57 -10.22 -20.29
CA PRO A 99 -22.49 -9.12 -20.53
C PRO A 99 -22.50 -8.07 -19.42
N PHE A 100 -21.91 -8.36 -18.26
CA PHE A 100 -21.77 -7.45 -17.12
C PHE A 100 -20.57 -7.83 -16.26
N ILE A 101 -20.16 -6.93 -15.37
CA ILE A 101 -19.14 -7.16 -14.33
C ILE A 101 -19.86 -7.46 -13.01
N PRO A 102 -19.65 -8.63 -12.38
CA PRO A 102 -20.19 -8.90 -11.06
C PRO A 102 -19.71 -7.86 -10.04
N LYS A 103 -20.57 -7.44 -9.11
CA LYS A 103 -20.24 -6.40 -8.13
C LYS A 103 -18.98 -6.72 -7.31
N SER A 104 -18.74 -7.98 -6.98
CA SER A 104 -17.54 -8.43 -6.25
C SER A 104 -16.24 -8.33 -7.06
N MET A 105 -16.32 -8.08 -8.36
CA MET A 105 -15.19 -7.95 -9.28
C MET A 105 -15.13 -6.56 -9.93
N SER A 106 -16.05 -5.66 -9.57
CA SER A 106 -16.03 -4.29 -10.08
C SER A 106 -15.07 -3.44 -9.27
N HIS A 107 -14.36 -2.60 -9.99
CA HIS A 107 -13.40 -1.62 -9.51
C HIS A 107 -13.86 -0.19 -9.83
N HIS A 108 -15.18 0.01 -9.96
CA HIS A 108 -15.73 1.35 -10.14
C HIS A 108 -15.34 2.26 -8.96
N GLY A 109 -14.73 3.42 -9.27
CA GLY A 109 -14.19 4.34 -8.27
C GLY A 109 -12.81 3.96 -7.72
N CYS A 110 -12.16 2.93 -8.27
CA CYS A 110 -10.78 2.58 -7.95
C CYS A 110 -9.80 3.25 -8.92
N TYR A 111 -8.50 3.14 -8.60
CA TYR A 111 -7.41 3.74 -9.39
C TYR A 111 -6.42 2.70 -9.89
N VAL A 112 -5.96 2.87 -11.12
CA VAL A 112 -4.78 2.18 -11.65
C VAL A 112 -3.54 2.81 -11.03
N ALA A 113 -2.65 1.99 -10.48
CA ALA A 113 -1.42 2.48 -9.86
C ALA A 113 -0.26 1.51 -10.07
N SER A 114 0.97 1.99 -9.85
CA SER A 114 2.11 1.10 -9.61
C SER A 114 2.22 0.82 -8.12
N ILE A 115 2.07 -0.45 -7.71
CA ILE A 115 2.19 -0.81 -6.29
C ILE A 115 3.57 -0.44 -5.72
N GLY A 116 4.64 -0.56 -6.52
CA GLY A 116 5.98 -0.16 -6.08
C GLY A 116 6.09 1.35 -5.82
N LYS A 117 5.49 2.19 -6.68
CA LYS A 117 5.43 3.64 -6.46
C LYS A 117 4.61 3.98 -5.22
N LEU A 118 3.44 3.34 -5.05
CA LEU A 118 2.57 3.56 -3.89
C LEU A 118 3.25 3.15 -2.57
N THR A 119 3.87 1.96 -2.53
CA THR A 119 4.62 1.50 -1.36
C THR A 119 5.78 2.45 -1.03
N ARG A 120 6.52 2.93 -2.04
CA ARG A 120 7.61 3.91 -1.82
C ARG A 120 7.08 5.25 -1.30
N TRP A 121 5.96 5.74 -1.83
CA TRP A 121 5.31 6.95 -1.35
C TRP A 121 4.85 6.81 0.11
N LEU A 122 4.27 5.67 0.50
CA LEU A 122 3.96 5.35 1.90
C LEU A 122 5.23 5.27 2.77
N GLY A 123 6.32 4.72 2.22
CA GLY A 123 7.63 4.65 2.88
C GLY A 123 8.16 6.02 3.26
N ASN A 124 8.18 6.94 2.29
CA ASN A 124 8.63 8.32 2.53
C ASN A 124 7.82 9.01 3.63
N ILE A 125 6.50 8.88 3.59
CA ILE A 125 5.61 9.44 4.63
C ILE A 125 5.92 8.83 5.99
N CYS A 126 6.11 7.51 6.04
CA CYS A 126 6.43 6.81 7.28
C CYS A 126 7.75 7.31 7.88
N GLU A 127 8.79 7.50 7.05
CA GLU A 127 10.07 8.03 7.50
C GLU A 127 9.98 9.50 7.96
N GLU A 128 9.18 10.33 7.28
CA GLU A 128 8.95 11.74 7.64
C GLU A 128 8.20 11.89 8.96
N GLU A 129 7.28 10.98 9.27
CA GLU A 129 6.51 10.98 10.51
C GLU A 129 7.27 10.33 11.67
N GLY A 130 8.38 9.64 11.40
CA GLY A 130 9.17 8.86 12.37
C GLY A 130 8.48 7.57 12.80
#